data_AF-A0AAJ6K5D2-F1
#
_entry.id   AF-A0AAJ6K5D2-F1
#
_cell.length_a   1.000
_cell.length_b   1.000
_cell.length_c   1.000
_cell.angle_alpha   90.00
_cell.angle_beta   90.00
_cell.angle_gamma   90.00
#
_symmetry.space_group_name_H-M   'P 1'
#
loop_
_entity.id
_entity.type
_entity.pdbx_description
1 polymer ?
#
loop_
_entity_poly.entity_id
_entity_poly.type
_entity_poly.pdbx_seq_one_letter_code
_entity_poly.pdbx_strand_id
1 'polypeptide(L)'
;MTSTAHRAFVLSVLVLLMAATRVNHFAAIPDASWAVFFIGGFYLRAWTRGAFPLLMAVAVLVDWIVIRRSGLDFWQHYCVSPGYWMLLPAYFAMWSGGMLLRAGYHGASWAALGKGALLLVAAVAVCHLFAQGGFYWTSDNVATPTFSGWAKNYGDWFLPYLRTAAVYVGLAAALQLATEQVGKLLQARRDVLR
;
A
#
# COMPACT_ATOMS: atom_id res chain seq x y z
N MET A 1 -2.90 -25.77 0.10
CA MET A 1 -2.35 -24.93 1.19
C MET A 1 -3.47 -24.60 2.16
N THR A 2 -3.23 -24.65 3.47
CA THR A 2 -4.20 -24.13 4.45
C THR A 2 -4.35 -22.61 4.29
N SER A 3 -5.49 -22.05 4.69
CA SER A 3 -5.73 -20.60 4.62
C SER A 3 -4.69 -19.80 5.41
N THR A 4 -4.19 -20.35 6.51
CA THR A 4 -3.12 -19.78 7.34
C THR A 4 -1.78 -19.73 6.61
N ALA A 5 -1.34 -20.83 5.99
CA ALA A 5 -0.06 -20.87 5.26
C ALA A 5 -0.04 -19.88 4.08
N HIS A 6 -1.16 -19.76 3.38
CA HIS A 6 -1.29 -18.77 2.31
C HIS A 6 -1.19 -17.32 2.82
N ARG A 7 -1.86 -16.98 3.92
CA ARG A 7 -1.77 -15.65 4.54
C ARG A 7 -0.35 -15.34 5.03
N ALA A 8 0.32 -16.30 5.67
CA ALA A 8 1.70 -16.14 6.10
C ALA A 8 2.65 -15.91 4.93
N PHE A 9 2.46 -16.64 3.83
CA PHE A 9 3.22 -16.43 2.60
C PHE A 9 3.00 -15.03 2.03
N VAL A 10 1.75 -14.59 1.87
CA VAL A 10 1.43 -13.25 1.37
C VAL A 10 2.04 -12.18 2.27
N LEU A 11 1.89 -12.29 3.59
CA LEU A 11 2.49 -11.35 4.53
C LEU A 11 4.02 -11.27 4.39
N SER A 12 4.68 -12.42 4.24
CA SER A 12 6.13 -12.48 4.05
C SER A 12 6.57 -11.77 2.77
N VAL A 13 5.87 -12.01 1.65
CA VAL A 13 6.14 -11.33 0.37
C VAL A 13 5.93 -9.83 0.51
N LEU A 14 4.87 -9.39 1.18
CA LEU A 14 4.57 -7.97 1.39
C LEU A 14 5.63 -7.27 2.26
N VAL A 15 6.11 -7.93 3.32
CA VAL A 15 7.21 -7.41 4.16
C VAL A 15 8.50 -7.25 3.34
N LEU A 16 8.86 -8.27 2.55
CA LEU A 16 10.06 -8.23 1.72
C LEU A 16 9.97 -7.15 0.63
N LEU A 17 8.81 -7.03 -0.04
CA LEU A 17 8.57 -6.01 -1.05
C LEU A 17 8.68 -4.59 -0.46
N MET A 18 8.10 -4.37 0.72
CA MET A 18 8.21 -3.08 1.40
C MET A 18 9.66 -2.78 1.77
N ALA A 19 10.37 -3.72 2.40
CA ALA A 19 11.77 -3.53 2.78
C ALA A 19 12.70 -3.27 1.59
N ALA A 20 12.42 -3.89 0.42
CA ALA A 20 13.21 -3.73 -0.78
C ALA A 20 12.97 -2.41 -1.53
N THR A 21 11.79 -1.79 -1.37
CA THR A 21 11.39 -0.61 -2.17
C THR A 21 11.30 0.67 -1.35
N ARG A 22 11.13 0.56 -0.03
CA ARG A 22 11.06 1.69 0.92
C ARG A 22 12.45 2.18 1.32
N VAL A 23 13.32 2.43 0.33
CA VAL A 23 14.74 2.77 0.58
C VAL A 23 15.03 4.25 0.40
N ASN A 24 14.35 4.92 -0.54
CA ASN A 24 14.32 6.37 -0.76
C ASN A 24 13.30 6.68 -1.87
N HIS A 25 12.67 7.86 -1.84
CA HIS A 25 11.69 8.26 -2.87
C HIS A 25 12.26 8.32 -4.30
N PHE A 26 13.59 8.46 -4.42
CA PHE A 26 14.32 8.59 -5.69
C PHE A 26 15.05 7.32 -6.13
N ALA A 27 14.78 6.18 -5.49
CA ALA A 27 15.32 4.90 -5.93
C ALA A 27 14.79 4.55 -7.34
N ALA A 28 15.57 3.78 -8.10
CA ALA A 28 15.18 3.33 -9.45
C ALA A 28 13.85 2.54 -9.44
N ILE A 29 13.50 1.96 -8.29
CA ILE A 29 12.25 1.24 -8.06
C ILE A 29 11.38 2.09 -7.12
N PRO A 30 10.18 2.53 -7.56
CA PRO A 30 9.27 3.30 -6.71
C PRO A 30 8.83 2.53 -5.47
N ASP A 31 8.64 3.24 -4.36
CA ASP A 31 8.17 2.68 -3.09
C ASP A 31 6.78 2.00 -3.25
N ALA A 32 6.71 0.71 -2.91
CA ALA A 32 5.49 -0.08 -3.00
C ALA A 32 4.56 0.07 -1.79
N SER A 33 4.92 0.84 -0.75
CA SER A 33 4.26 0.82 0.56
C SER A 33 2.74 1.00 0.50
N TRP A 34 2.24 1.97 -0.26
CA TRP A 34 0.79 2.20 -0.36
C TRP A 34 0.07 0.99 -0.98
N ALA A 35 0.65 0.43 -2.05
CA ALA A 35 0.13 -0.79 -2.66
C ALA A 35 0.21 -1.99 -1.70
N VAL A 36 1.29 -2.12 -0.93
CA VAL A 36 1.44 -3.18 0.08
C VAL A 36 0.30 -3.14 1.10
N PHE A 37 -0.06 -1.97 1.61
CA PHE A 37 -1.18 -1.86 2.54
C PHE A 37 -2.53 -2.18 1.88
N PHE A 38 -2.76 -1.76 0.63
CA PHE A 38 -3.99 -2.10 -0.10
C PHE A 38 -4.09 -3.61 -0.36
N ILE A 39 -3.01 -4.23 -0.86
CA ILE A 39 -2.94 -5.68 -1.11
C ILE A 39 -3.09 -6.45 0.22
N GLY A 40 -2.44 -5.98 1.29
CA GLY A 40 -2.59 -6.51 2.63
C GLY A 40 -4.04 -6.48 3.10
N GLY A 41 -4.74 -5.36 2.92
CA GLY A 41 -6.16 -5.24 3.21
C GLY A 41 -7.02 -6.28 2.47
N PHE A 42 -6.66 -6.59 1.23
CA PHE A 42 -7.36 -7.59 0.42
C PHE A 42 -7.12 -9.03 0.90
N TYR A 43 -5.86 -9.46 1.05
CA TYR A 43 -5.52 -10.86 1.38
C TYR A 43 -5.53 -11.17 2.88
N LEU A 44 -5.20 -10.18 3.72
CA LEU A 44 -4.94 -10.34 5.15
C LEU A 44 -6.05 -9.71 6.00
N ARG A 45 -7.23 -9.46 5.43
CA ARG A 45 -8.40 -8.89 6.14
C ARG A 45 -8.68 -9.55 7.50
N ALA A 46 -8.61 -10.88 7.56
CA ALA A 46 -8.86 -11.63 8.81
C ALA A 46 -7.71 -11.48 9.84
N TRP A 47 -6.52 -11.09 9.38
CA TRP A 47 -5.33 -10.86 10.19
C TRP A 47 -5.07 -9.37 10.46
N THR A 48 -6.03 -8.49 10.18
CA THR A 48 -5.87 -7.03 10.33
C THR A 48 -5.24 -6.63 11.67
N ARG A 49 -5.68 -7.22 12.78
CA ARG A 49 -5.16 -6.90 14.13
C ARG A 49 -3.68 -7.23 14.36
N GLY A 50 -3.08 -8.10 13.54
CA GLY A 50 -1.66 -8.45 13.62
C GLY A 50 -0.84 -7.97 12.43
N ALA A 51 -1.33 -8.22 11.21
CA ALA A 51 -0.62 -7.91 9.98
C ALA A 51 -0.49 -6.40 9.71
N PHE A 52 -1.52 -5.60 10.00
CA PHE A 52 -1.45 -4.15 9.78
C PHE A 52 -0.44 -3.47 10.73
N PRO A 53 -0.48 -3.70 12.06
CA PRO A 53 0.56 -3.17 12.96
C PRO A 53 1.97 -3.67 12.62
N LEU A 54 2.12 -4.93 12.20
CA LEU A 54 3.42 -5.47 11.79
C LEU A 54 3.98 -4.71 10.57
N LEU A 55 3.19 -4.52 9.53
CA LEU A 55 3.62 -3.76 8.34
C LEU A 55 3.91 -2.30 8.68
N MET A 56 3.16 -1.70 9.62
CA MET A 56 3.47 -0.36 10.12
C MET A 56 4.83 -0.33 10.83
N ALA A 57 5.09 -1.30 11.72
CA ALA A 57 6.37 -1.40 12.41
C ALA A 57 7.53 -1.60 11.43
N VAL A 58 7.33 -2.41 10.38
CA VAL A 58 8.31 -2.57 9.29
C VAL A 58 8.56 -1.24 8.58
N ALA A 59 7.51 -0.49 8.23
CA ALA A 59 7.66 0.80 7.58
C ALA A 59 8.50 1.78 8.42
N VAL A 60 8.19 1.90 9.72
CA VAL A 60 8.94 2.77 10.65
C VAL A 60 10.38 2.29 10.83
N LEU A 61 10.60 0.98 10.97
CA LEU A 61 11.92 0.39 11.13
C LEU A 61 12.80 0.65 9.89
N VAL A 62 12.25 0.47 8.70
CA VAL A 62 12.97 0.73 7.45
C VAL A 62 13.32 2.21 7.33
N ASP A 63 12.38 3.12 7.61
CA ASP A 63 12.64 4.57 7.61
C ASP A 63 13.77 4.91 8.59
N TRP A 64 13.74 4.34 9.80
CA TRP A 64 14.78 4.53 10.80
C TRP A 64 16.15 4.03 10.34
N ILE A 65 16.22 2.84 9.75
CA ILE A 65 17.49 2.28 9.22
C ILE A 65 18.04 3.16 8.10
N VAL A 66 17.20 3.57 7.15
CA VAL A 66 17.60 4.41 6.00
C VAL A 66 18.14 5.75 6.48
N ILE A 67 17.43 6.42 7.39
CA ILE A 67 17.84 7.72 7.93
C ILE A 67 19.13 7.61 8.75
N ARG A 68 19.24 6.58 9.61
CA ARG A 68 20.47 6.39 10.40
C ARG A 68 21.68 6.11 9.54
N ARG A 69 21.50 5.45 8.39
CA ARG A 69 22.57 5.23 7.41
C ARG A 69 23.00 6.48 6.66
N SER A 70 22.15 7.52 6.59
CA SER A 70 22.55 8.83 6.05
C SER A 70 23.29 9.72 7.06
N GLY A 71 23.52 9.23 8.29
CA GLY A 71 24.24 9.95 9.33
C GLY A 71 23.40 10.95 10.13
N LEU A 72 22.08 10.96 9.92
CA LEU A 72 21.14 11.84 10.62
C LEU A 72 20.35 11.07 11.69
N ASP A 73 19.89 11.78 12.72
CA ASP A 73 18.87 11.26 13.62
C ASP A 73 17.48 11.29 12.96
N PHE A 74 16.60 10.37 13.37
CA PHE A 74 15.28 10.18 12.76
C PHE A 74 14.47 11.49 12.65
N TRP A 75 14.37 12.23 13.74
CA TRP A 75 13.61 13.48 13.82
C TRP A 75 14.34 14.70 13.21
N GLN A 76 15.59 14.54 12.79
CA GLN A 76 16.37 15.58 12.11
C GLN A 76 16.33 15.44 10.59
N HIS A 77 15.81 14.34 10.06
CA HIS A 77 15.70 14.13 8.63
C HIS A 77 14.60 15.01 8.03
N TYR A 78 14.88 15.64 6.90
CA TYR A 78 13.95 16.58 6.26
C TYR A 78 12.59 15.97 5.88
N CYS A 79 12.50 14.65 5.68
CA CYS A 79 11.22 13.96 5.45
C CYS A 79 10.39 13.67 6.71
N VAL A 80 10.91 13.95 7.90
CA VAL A 80 10.26 13.63 9.17
C VAL A 80 9.79 14.92 9.83
N SER A 81 8.54 14.93 10.26
CA SER A 81 7.91 16.01 11.02
C SER A 81 6.94 15.40 12.05
N PRO A 82 6.35 16.18 12.97
CA PRO A 82 5.27 15.69 13.83
C PRO A 82 4.11 15.04 13.05
N GLY A 83 3.89 15.45 11.81
CA GLY A 83 2.94 14.87 10.87
C GLY A 83 3.22 13.42 10.47
N TYR A 84 4.38 12.85 10.80
CA TYR A 84 4.71 11.44 10.57
C TYR A 84 3.67 10.49 11.21
N TRP A 85 3.05 10.90 12.31
CA TRP A 85 1.94 10.16 12.95
C TRP A 85 0.71 9.99 12.03
N MET A 86 0.51 10.89 11.06
CA MET A 86 -0.58 10.80 10.08
C MET A 86 -0.38 9.66 9.07
N LEU A 87 0.79 9.01 9.04
CA LEU A 87 0.98 7.79 8.24
C LEU A 87 0.09 6.65 8.73
N LEU A 88 -0.25 6.61 10.01
CA LEU A 88 -1.14 5.58 10.57
C LEU A 88 -2.54 5.60 9.92
N PRO A 89 -3.31 6.72 9.97
CA PRO A 89 -4.58 6.80 9.26
C PRO A 89 -4.41 6.75 7.73
N ALA A 90 -3.31 7.27 7.19
CA ALA A 90 -3.05 7.20 5.75
C ALA A 90 -2.95 5.75 5.24
N TYR A 91 -2.15 4.92 5.88
CA TYR A 91 -1.98 3.51 5.48
C TYR A 91 -3.20 2.67 5.86
N PHE A 92 -3.92 3.04 6.92
CA PHE A 92 -5.18 2.39 7.24
C PHE A 92 -6.26 2.67 6.19
N ALA A 93 -6.24 3.83 5.54
CA ALA A 93 -7.12 4.11 4.40
C ALA A 93 -6.83 3.16 3.21
N MET A 94 -5.56 2.95 2.88
CA MET A 94 -5.14 1.96 1.88
C MET A 94 -5.60 0.56 2.25
N TRP A 95 -5.36 0.14 3.50
CA TRP A 95 -5.78 -1.16 4.01
C TRP A 95 -7.31 -1.34 3.92
N SER A 96 -8.08 -0.32 4.31
CA SER A 96 -9.53 -0.34 4.25
C SER A 96 -10.05 -0.48 2.81
N GLY A 97 -9.42 0.18 1.84
CA GLY A 97 -9.72 0.01 0.42
C GLY A 97 -9.60 -1.45 -0.04
N GLY A 98 -8.51 -2.12 0.33
CA GLY A 98 -8.33 -3.55 0.07
C GLY A 98 -9.36 -4.44 0.76
N MET A 99 -9.67 -4.16 2.03
CA MET A 99 -10.69 -4.91 2.79
C MET A 99 -12.08 -4.79 2.15
N LEU A 100 -12.46 -3.59 1.71
CA LEU A 100 -13.72 -3.32 1.04
C LEU A 100 -13.80 -3.98 -0.34
N LEU A 101 -12.67 -4.05 -1.06
CA LEU A 101 -12.59 -4.80 -2.32
C LEU A 101 -12.81 -6.29 -2.08
N ARG A 102 -12.16 -6.85 -1.04
CA ARG A 102 -12.31 -8.27 -0.68
C ARG A 102 -13.73 -8.62 -0.23
N ALA A 103 -14.44 -7.68 0.40
CA ALA A 103 -15.82 -7.87 0.79
C ALA A 103 -16.71 -8.10 -0.46
N GLY A 104 -17.28 -9.30 -0.57
CA GLY A 104 -18.06 -9.71 -1.74
C GLY A 104 -17.22 -10.05 -2.98
N TYR A 105 -15.92 -10.31 -2.84
CA TYR A 105 -15.10 -10.79 -3.95
C TYR A 105 -15.35 -12.28 -4.19
N HIS A 106 -15.93 -12.61 -5.35
CA HIS A 106 -16.25 -13.99 -5.76
C HIS A 106 -15.34 -14.52 -6.87
N GLY A 107 -14.37 -13.72 -7.33
CA GLY A 107 -13.45 -14.06 -8.40
C GLY A 107 -13.16 -12.87 -9.31
N ALA A 108 -12.12 -13.02 -10.11
CA ALA A 108 -11.66 -12.03 -11.05
C ALA A 108 -12.71 -11.84 -12.15
N SER A 109 -13.17 -10.60 -12.28
CA SER A 109 -14.24 -10.17 -13.19
C SER A 109 -14.07 -8.69 -13.51
N TRP A 110 -14.73 -8.22 -14.58
CA TRP A 110 -14.75 -6.80 -14.92
C TRP A 110 -15.36 -5.93 -13.83
N ALA A 111 -16.40 -6.42 -13.14
CA ALA A 111 -16.99 -5.74 -11.98
C ALA A 111 -15.99 -5.63 -10.82
N ALA A 112 -15.24 -6.69 -10.52
CA ALA A 112 -14.20 -6.63 -9.49
C ALA A 112 -13.07 -5.67 -9.87
N LEU A 113 -12.69 -5.61 -11.15
CA LEU A 113 -11.69 -4.67 -11.65
C LEU A 113 -12.16 -3.22 -11.51
N GLY A 114 -13.39 -2.90 -11.95
CA GLY A 114 -13.97 -1.58 -11.82
C GLY A 114 -14.11 -1.12 -10.36
N LYS A 115 -14.60 -2.00 -9.48
CA LYS A 115 -14.67 -1.75 -8.04
C LYS A 115 -13.27 -1.53 -7.45
N GLY A 116 -12.29 -2.35 -7.86
CA GLY A 116 -10.91 -2.24 -7.41
C GLY A 116 -10.25 -0.93 -7.81
N ALA A 117 -10.44 -0.50 -9.05
CA ALA A 117 -9.94 0.78 -9.55
C ALA A 117 -10.55 1.96 -8.77
N LEU A 118 -11.87 1.96 -8.56
CA LEU A 118 -12.56 3.01 -7.81
C LEU A 118 -12.07 3.08 -6.35
N LEU A 119 -12.00 1.93 -5.68
CA LEU A 119 -11.54 1.87 -4.28
C LEU A 119 -10.06 2.25 -4.15
N LEU A 120 -9.23 1.92 -5.13
CA LEU A 120 -7.83 2.31 -5.13
C LEU A 120 -7.69 3.83 -5.25
N VAL A 121 -8.39 4.47 -6.19
CA VAL A 121 -8.37 5.94 -6.35
C VAL A 121 -8.83 6.62 -5.06
N ALA A 122 -9.95 6.17 -4.47
CA ALA A 122 -10.47 6.72 -3.23
C ALA A 122 -9.49 6.53 -2.05
N ALA A 123 -8.91 5.34 -1.91
CA ALA A 123 -7.97 5.04 -0.85
C ALA A 123 -6.68 5.86 -0.98
N VAL A 124 -6.15 6.01 -2.20
CA VAL A 124 -4.97 6.85 -2.50
C VAL A 124 -5.26 8.30 -2.18
N ALA A 125 -6.46 8.83 -2.50
CA ALA A 125 -6.83 10.20 -2.17
C ALA A 125 -6.82 10.45 -0.66
N VAL A 126 -7.47 9.57 0.11
CA VAL A 126 -7.50 9.69 1.58
C VAL A 126 -6.10 9.47 2.18
N CYS A 127 -5.33 8.52 1.65
CA CYS A 127 -3.95 8.26 2.06
C CYS A 127 -3.07 9.49 1.85
N HIS A 128 -3.12 10.09 0.65
CA HIS A 128 -2.37 11.27 0.30
C HIS A 128 -2.79 12.47 1.17
N LEU A 129 -4.08 12.62 1.45
CA LEU A 129 -4.61 13.69 2.29
C LEU A 129 -3.98 13.66 3.68
N PHE A 130 -3.91 12.48 4.32
CA PHE A 130 -3.29 12.34 5.63
C PHE A 130 -1.76 12.45 5.58
N ALA A 131 -1.11 11.74 4.65
CA ALA A 131 0.36 11.69 4.59
C ALA A 131 0.95 13.05 4.20
N GLN A 132 0.48 13.62 3.09
CA GLN A 132 0.99 14.88 2.56
C GLN A 132 0.45 16.08 3.34
N GLY A 133 -0.82 16.05 3.78
CA GLY A 133 -1.36 17.08 4.67
C GLY A 133 -0.64 17.10 6.02
N GLY A 134 -0.45 15.93 6.64
CA GLY A 134 0.31 15.80 7.88
C GLY A 134 1.69 16.43 7.78
N PHE A 135 2.45 16.11 6.73
CA PHE A 135 3.75 16.72 6.49
C PHE A 135 3.67 18.22 6.23
N TYR A 136 2.84 18.66 5.28
CA TYR A 136 2.76 20.06 4.83
C TYR A 136 2.42 21.03 5.96
N TRP A 137 1.51 20.66 6.86
CA TRP A 137 1.05 21.55 7.94
C TRP A 137 1.90 21.52 9.19
N THR A 138 2.81 20.55 9.34
CA THR A 138 3.60 20.36 10.58
C THR A 138 5.10 20.40 10.37
N SER A 139 5.57 20.39 9.12
CA SER A 139 7.00 20.37 8.80
C SER A 139 7.56 21.78 8.71
N ASP A 140 8.72 21.98 9.34
CA ASP A 140 9.50 23.22 9.25
C ASP A 140 10.03 23.49 7.83
N ASN A 141 9.96 22.51 6.92
CA ASN A 141 10.32 22.70 5.51
C ASN A 141 9.30 23.55 4.74
N VAL A 142 8.10 23.75 5.29
CA VAL A 142 7.06 24.62 4.73
C VAL A 142 6.95 25.86 5.61
N ALA A 143 7.82 26.84 5.37
CA ALA A 143 7.96 28.02 6.23
C ALA A 143 6.66 28.83 6.41
N THR A 144 5.81 28.89 5.36
CA THR A 144 4.54 29.63 5.39
C THR A 144 3.43 28.78 4.76
N PRO A 145 2.83 27.82 5.50
CA PRO A 145 1.84 26.91 4.95
C PRO A 145 0.55 27.66 4.65
N THR A 146 0.11 27.59 3.41
CA THR A 146 -1.18 28.12 2.95
C THR A 146 -2.05 27.01 2.38
N PHE A 147 -3.37 27.19 2.40
CA PHE A 147 -4.29 26.20 1.82
C PHE A 147 -4.12 26.05 0.30
N SER A 148 -3.90 27.16 -0.42
CA SER A 148 -3.67 27.13 -1.87
C SER A 148 -2.36 26.41 -2.23
N GLY A 149 -1.29 26.64 -1.47
CA GLY A 149 -0.03 25.92 -1.63
C GLY A 149 -0.18 24.42 -1.35
N TRP A 150 -0.93 24.06 -0.32
CA TRP A 150 -1.24 22.68 0.01
C TRP A 150 -2.02 22.00 -1.12
N ALA A 151 -3.09 22.63 -1.60
CA ALA A 151 -3.94 22.12 -2.66
C ALA A 151 -3.17 21.93 -3.97
N LYS A 152 -2.29 22.89 -4.32
CA LYS A 152 -1.40 22.75 -5.48
C LYS A 152 -0.45 21.57 -5.30
N ASN A 153 0.24 21.49 -4.16
CA ASN A 153 1.17 20.40 -3.88
C ASN A 153 0.46 19.03 -3.89
N TYR A 154 -0.76 18.95 -3.37
CA TYR A 154 -1.56 17.73 -3.36
C TYR A 154 -1.87 17.32 -4.81
N GLY A 155 -2.32 18.26 -5.64
CA GLY A 155 -2.61 18.02 -7.05
C GLY A 155 -1.37 17.57 -7.85
N ASP A 156 -0.24 18.23 -7.65
CA ASP A 156 1.03 17.93 -8.34
C ASP A 156 1.49 16.49 -8.07
N TRP A 157 1.30 16.01 -6.83
CA TRP A 157 1.79 14.70 -6.40
C TRP A 157 0.77 13.58 -6.49
N PHE A 158 -0.53 13.88 -6.50
CA PHE A 158 -1.58 12.85 -6.48
C PHE A 158 -1.43 11.81 -7.61
N LEU A 159 -1.26 12.24 -8.86
CA LEU A 159 -1.14 11.33 -10.01
C LEU A 159 0.13 10.45 -9.96
N PRO A 160 1.33 11.00 -9.68
CA PRO A 160 2.53 10.17 -9.46
C PRO A 160 2.36 9.07 -8.41
N TYR A 161 1.79 9.40 -7.25
CA TYR A 161 1.53 8.40 -6.19
C TYR A 161 0.47 7.38 -6.61
N LEU A 162 -0.63 7.84 -7.22
CA LEU A 162 -1.69 6.96 -7.74
C LEU A 162 -1.13 5.98 -8.77
N ARG A 163 -0.31 6.46 -9.72
CA ARG A 163 0.30 5.63 -10.76
C ARG A 163 1.15 4.53 -10.15
N THR A 164 2.00 4.87 -9.18
CA THR A 164 2.87 3.90 -8.51
C THR A 164 2.03 2.83 -7.80
N ALA A 165 1.02 3.24 -7.02
CA ALA A 165 0.12 2.31 -6.36
C ALA A 165 -0.64 1.42 -7.36
N ALA A 166 -1.14 2.00 -8.46
CA ALA A 166 -1.87 1.30 -9.51
C ALA A 166 -1.02 0.27 -10.24
N VAL A 167 0.27 0.54 -10.49
CA VAL A 167 1.17 -0.44 -11.11
C VAL A 167 1.31 -1.67 -10.22
N TYR A 168 1.68 -1.51 -8.95
CA TYR A 168 1.85 -2.64 -8.04
C TYR A 168 0.55 -3.40 -7.76
N VAL A 169 -0.56 -2.69 -7.53
CA VAL A 169 -1.88 -3.32 -7.33
C VAL A 169 -2.36 -4.01 -8.61
N GLY A 170 -2.11 -3.42 -9.78
CA GLY A 170 -2.43 -4.02 -11.08
C GLY A 170 -1.65 -5.31 -11.34
N LEU A 171 -0.37 -5.35 -11.01
CA LEU A 171 0.44 -6.57 -11.07
C LEU A 171 -0.11 -7.65 -10.11
N ALA A 172 -0.46 -7.27 -8.88
CA ALA A 172 -1.08 -8.19 -7.93
C ALA A 172 -2.44 -8.71 -8.42
N ALA A 173 -3.25 -7.87 -9.07
CA ALA A 173 -4.52 -8.25 -9.66
C ALA A 173 -4.36 -9.20 -10.86
N ALA A 174 -3.36 -8.97 -11.72
CA ALA A 174 -3.01 -9.85 -12.83
C ALA A 174 -2.57 -11.24 -12.32
N LEU A 175 -1.75 -11.29 -11.27
CA LEU A 175 -1.37 -12.54 -10.61
C LEU A 175 -2.59 -13.25 -9.99
N GLN A 176 -3.48 -12.51 -9.32
CA GLN A 176 -4.72 -13.07 -8.79
C GLN A 176 -5.56 -13.71 -9.90
N LEU A 177 -5.78 -13.01 -11.00
CA LEU A 177 -6.48 -13.55 -12.17
C LEU A 177 -5.80 -14.82 -12.68
N ALA A 178 -4.48 -14.80 -12.88
CA ALA A 178 -3.73 -15.95 -13.37
C ALA A 178 -3.89 -17.18 -12.46
N THR A 179 -3.75 -16.99 -11.14
CA THR A 179 -3.91 -18.08 -10.17
C THR A 179 -5.33 -18.67 -10.17
N GLU A 180 -6.35 -17.83 -10.31
CA GLU A 180 -7.74 -18.29 -10.42
C GLU A 180 -8.00 -19.06 -11.72
N GLN A 181 -7.45 -18.62 -12.85
CA GLN A 181 -7.61 -19.30 -14.14
C GLN A 181 -6.90 -20.66 -14.14
N VAL A 182 -5.67 -20.73 -13.63
CA VAL A 182 -4.95 -22.00 -13.48
C VAL A 182 -5.72 -22.97 -12.58
N GLY A 183 -6.29 -22.48 -11.48
CA GLY A 183 -7.14 -23.29 -10.59
C GLY A 183 -8.34 -23.89 -11.31
N LYS A 184 -9.06 -23.09 -12.10
CA LYS A 184 -10.21 -23.54 -12.91
C LYS A 184 -9.80 -24.59 -13.95
N LEU A 185 -8.69 -24.37 -14.66
CA LEU A 185 -8.18 -25.31 -15.67
C LEU A 185 -7.78 -26.66 -15.05
N LEU A 186 -7.10 -26.63 -13.91
CA LEU A 186 -6.70 -27.85 -13.18
C LEU A 186 -7.89 -28.63 -12.61
N GLN A 187 -8.99 -27.94 -12.30
CA GLN A 187 -10.23 -28.58 -11.87
C GLN A 187 -10.93 -29.23 -13.06
N ALA A 188 -11.13 -28.49 -14.16
CA ALA A 188 -11.72 -29.04 -15.38
C ALA A 188 -10.96 -30.28 -15.90
N ARG A 189 -9.62 -30.25 -15.86
CA ARG A 189 -8.80 -31.41 -16.24
C ARG A 189 -9.04 -32.63 -15.35
N ARG A 190 -9.24 -32.44 -14.04
CA ARG A 190 -9.53 -33.55 -13.10
C ARG A 190 -10.90 -34.13 -13.32
N ASP A 191 -11.87 -33.31 -13.69
CA ASP A 191 -13.26 -33.75 -13.93
C ASP A 191 -13.37 -34.57 -15.23
N VAL A 192 -12.55 -34.28 -16.24
CA VAL A 192 -12.48 -35.07 -17.49
C VAL A 192 -11.76 -36.42 -17.32
N LEU A 193 -10.86 -36.53 -16.35
CA LEU A 193 -10.07 -37.76 -16.09
C LEU A 193 -10.74 -38.72 -15.09
N ARG A 194 -11.90 -38.38 -14.56
CA ARG A 194 -12.74 -39.21 -13.70
C ARG A 194 -13.85 -39.85 -14.49
#